data_AF-A0A9E5FF56-F1
#
_entry.id   AF-A0A9E5FF56-F1
#
_cell.length_a   1.000
_cell.length_b   1.000
_cell.length_c   1.000
_cell.angle_alpha   90.00
_cell.angle_beta   90.00
_cell.angle_gamma   90.00
#
_symmetry.space_group_name_H-M   'P 1'
#
loop_
_entity.id
_entity.type
_entity.pdbx_description
1 polymer ?
#
loop_
_entity_poly.entity_id
_entity_poly.type
_entity_poly.pdbx_seq_one_letter_code
_entity_poly.pdbx_strand_id
1 'polypeptide(L)'
;MDLFLILRCSMIWSIRTRSAFTLIELLVVIAIIAVLIGLLVPAVQKVREAANRMKCTNNLKQLGIALQGYHDANGAFPAWGFDFSSNPNPANPLGPLTQGHSALTLILPYIEQANLLTLIDIKKSVGDPANLPIPYGVTIGASAKIPTFLCPSTPDRTADYSAYFIQLGVPNRGPMILGVTDYNPVRGLRPQFQAACAPNSPTGDTGVLGAKSSKPRIADVTDGTSNTLFLAETAGRQQVYANGKPIMPNTPGSNGWQLNAAWADMNIAYNLRGFSSDGLVPDGGCACINANNFESMYSFHSGGVNIGRRVGTISARFGCPRHGWRPDHPKRWRSHQPRLTELAMSTLLLLVALCFPSADSAPSPRAIPVLRHIVLYKFKETTTQAQIDEVSAAFKGLPGKIPGIVGFEAGTNVSPEGKSEGFTHAFVVSFATEKDRDAYIVHPAHQDFVSIVKDRREKVIVIDFWVR
;
A
#
# COMPACT_ATOMS: atom_id res chain seq x y z
N MET A 1 58.13 19.82 -55.19
CA MET A 1 57.93 21.26 -54.92
C MET A 1 57.11 21.36 -53.65
N ASP A 2 57.74 21.13 -52.51
CA ASP A 2 58.48 22.11 -51.68
C ASP A 2 57.59 22.46 -50.49
N LEU A 3 57.84 21.90 -49.30
CA LEU A 3 58.88 22.32 -48.34
C LEU A 3 58.50 23.65 -47.66
N PHE A 4 57.84 23.60 -46.49
CA PHE A 4 57.85 24.60 -45.38
C PHE A 4 57.01 24.00 -44.21
N LEU A 5 57.53 23.32 -43.18
CA LEU A 5 58.43 23.70 -42.08
C LEU A 5 57.88 24.81 -41.14
N ILE A 6 57.76 24.46 -39.84
CA ILE A 6 57.86 25.31 -38.60
C ILE A 6 56.50 25.92 -38.12
N LEU A 7 55.96 25.77 -36.89
CA LEU A 7 56.41 25.46 -35.51
C LEU A 7 55.43 24.47 -34.83
N ARG A 8 55.83 23.33 -34.23
CA ARG A 8 56.44 23.17 -32.89
C ARG A 8 55.76 23.96 -31.75
N CYS A 9 54.65 23.43 -31.23
CA CYS A 9 54.29 23.60 -29.82
C CYS A 9 54.68 22.32 -29.08
N SER A 10 55.72 22.42 -28.26
CA SER A 10 56.23 21.33 -27.42
C SER A 10 55.22 21.01 -26.30
N MET A 11 54.40 19.97 -26.48
CA MET A 11 53.88 19.21 -25.33
C MET A 11 54.85 18.07 -25.05
N ILE A 12 55.83 18.36 -24.20
CA ILE A 12 56.60 17.36 -23.49
C ILE A 12 55.61 16.64 -22.57
N TRP A 13 55.00 15.55 -23.06
CA TRP A 13 54.36 14.58 -22.19
C TRP A 13 55.49 13.88 -21.44
N SER A 14 55.78 14.38 -20.24
CA SER A 14 56.61 13.66 -19.27
C SER A 14 55.94 12.29 -19.07
N ILE A 15 56.53 11.25 -19.65
CA ILE A 15 56.20 9.86 -19.33
C ILE A 15 56.73 9.64 -17.92
N ARG A 16 56.00 10.15 -16.91
CA ARG A 16 56.16 9.68 -15.55
C ARG A 16 55.96 8.18 -15.60
N THR A 17 56.99 7.44 -15.22
CA THR A 17 56.92 6.01 -14.93
C THR A 17 55.73 5.79 -14.01
N ARG A 18 54.62 5.29 -14.56
CA ARG A 18 53.46 4.94 -13.76
C ARG A 18 53.90 3.78 -12.88
N SER A 19 53.84 3.97 -11.56
CA SER A 19 54.04 2.88 -10.61
C SER A 19 53.12 1.73 -11.01
N ALA A 20 53.70 0.59 -11.39
CA ALA A 20 52.93 -0.61 -11.66
C ALA A 20 52.19 -1.00 -10.37
N PHE A 21 50.88 -1.18 -10.47
CA PHE A 21 50.05 -1.62 -9.34
C PHE A 21 50.52 -3.01 -8.90
N THR A 22 50.76 -3.20 -7.61
CA THR A 22 51.12 -4.53 -7.11
C THR A 22 49.90 -5.44 -7.14
N LEU A 23 50.10 -6.75 -7.37
CA LEU A 23 49.01 -7.73 -7.39
C LEU A 23 48.18 -7.70 -6.10
N ILE A 24 48.83 -7.40 -4.96
CA ILE A 24 48.16 -7.29 -3.66
C ILE A 24 47.27 -6.05 -3.57
N GLU A 25 47.70 -4.88 -4.07
CA GLU A 25 46.87 -3.67 -4.09
C GLU A 25 45.64 -3.86 -4.96
N LEU A 26 45.78 -4.53 -6.11
CA LEU A 26 44.63 -4.83 -6.97
C LEU A 26 43.64 -5.77 -6.28
N LEU A 27 44.13 -6.81 -5.62
CA LEU A 27 43.32 -7.77 -4.85
C LEU A 27 42.54 -7.11 -3.71
N VAL A 28 43.17 -6.19 -2.98
CA VAL A 28 42.49 -5.46 -1.90
C VAL A 28 41.39 -4.55 -2.47
N VAL A 29 41.64 -3.86 -3.58
CA VAL A 29 40.64 -2.98 -4.20
C VAL A 29 39.42 -3.77 -4.69
N ILE A 30 39.62 -4.89 -5.40
CA ILE A 30 38.49 -5.72 -5.84
C ILE A 30 37.75 -6.33 -4.64
N ALA A 31 38.45 -6.69 -3.56
CA ALA A 31 37.81 -7.21 -2.35
C ALA A 31 36.94 -6.14 -1.67
N ILE A 32 37.41 -4.90 -1.56
CA ILE A 32 36.62 -3.79 -1.01
C ILE A 32 35.40 -3.52 -1.90
N ILE A 33 35.56 -3.46 -3.23
CA ILE A 33 34.44 -3.26 -4.16
C ILE A 33 33.42 -4.39 -4.04
N ALA A 34 33.86 -5.65 -3.94
CA ALA A 34 32.99 -6.80 -3.76
C ALA A 34 32.20 -6.74 -2.44
N VAL A 35 32.83 -6.33 -1.33
CA VAL A 35 32.15 -6.11 -0.04
C VAL A 35 31.14 -4.96 -0.14
N LEU A 36 31.52 -3.83 -0.74
CA LEU A 36 30.62 -2.69 -0.91
C LEU A 36 29.41 -3.06 -1.77
N ILE A 37 29.60 -3.75 -2.89
CA ILE A 37 28.50 -4.24 -3.74
C ILE A 37 27.65 -5.25 -2.97
N GLY A 38 28.28 -6.19 -2.25
CA GLY A 38 27.59 -7.20 -1.45
C GLY A 38 26.67 -6.62 -0.39
N LEU A 39 27.07 -5.50 0.23
CA LEU A 39 26.25 -4.77 1.22
C LEU A 39 25.20 -3.85 0.55
N LEU A 40 25.50 -3.30 -0.63
CA LEU A 40 24.61 -2.38 -1.34
C LEU A 40 23.45 -3.08 -2.05
N VAL A 41 23.64 -4.24 -2.67
CA VAL A 41 22.60 -4.95 -3.42
C VAL A 41 21.32 -5.22 -2.59
N PRO A 42 21.38 -5.84 -1.39
CA PRO A 42 20.18 -6.10 -0.59
C PRO A 42 19.54 -4.80 -0.08
N ALA A 43 20.33 -3.76 0.20
CA ALA A 43 19.81 -2.46 0.63
C ALA A 43 19.07 -1.74 -0.51
N VAL A 44 19.64 -1.72 -1.71
CA VAL A 44 19.01 -1.14 -2.91
C VAL A 44 17.69 -1.83 -3.24
N GLN A 45 17.62 -3.15 -3.09
CA GLN A 45 16.38 -3.90 -3.33
C GLN A 45 15.28 -3.52 -2.32
N LYS A 46 15.60 -3.41 -1.03
CA LYS A 46 14.65 -2.95 0.00
C LYS A 46 14.14 -1.54 -0.28
N VAL A 47 15.03 -0.63 -0.69
CA VAL A 47 14.65 0.75 -1.03
C VAL A 47 13.81 0.82 -2.31
N ARG A 48 14.13 0.02 -3.33
CA ARG A 48 13.32 -0.06 -4.56
C ARG A 48 11.90 -0.53 -4.27
N GLU A 49 11.76 -1.56 -3.44
CA GLU A 49 10.46 -2.08 -3.06
C GLU A 49 9.68 -1.09 -2.19
N ALA A 50 10.38 -0.34 -1.33
CA ALA A 50 9.79 0.78 -0.62
C ALA A 50 9.18 1.83 -1.57
N ALA A 51 9.96 2.23 -2.57
CA ALA A 51 9.54 3.19 -3.57
C ALA A 51 8.37 2.67 -4.41
N ASN A 52 8.40 1.39 -4.79
CA ASN A 52 7.31 0.76 -5.54
C ASN A 52 6.01 0.74 -4.74
N ARG A 53 6.06 0.38 -3.45
CA ARG A 53 4.88 0.44 -2.58
C ARG A 53 4.33 1.85 -2.40
N MET A 54 5.21 2.85 -2.29
CA MET A 54 4.79 4.26 -2.27
C MET A 54 4.10 4.67 -3.57
N LYS A 55 4.61 4.21 -4.73
CA LYS A 55 3.94 4.42 -6.02
C LYS A 55 2.56 3.76 -6.05
N CYS A 56 2.44 2.51 -5.58
CA CYS A 56 1.14 1.83 -5.61
C CYS A 56 0.11 2.49 -4.66
N THR A 57 0.57 3.03 -3.53
CA THR A 57 -0.23 3.88 -2.64
C THR A 57 -0.67 5.18 -3.32
N ASN A 58 0.26 5.86 -4.01
CA ASN A 58 -0.07 7.07 -4.76
C ASN A 58 -1.05 6.80 -5.90
N ASN A 59 -0.93 5.68 -6.61
CA ASN A 59 -1.89 5.27 -7.64
C ASN A 59 -3.31 5.16 -7.05
N LEU A 60 -3.49 4.44 -5.94
CA LEU A 60 -4.80 4.34 -5.28
C LEU A 60 -5.34 5.69 -4.83
N LYS A 61 -4.48 6.59 -4.35
CA LYS A 61 -4.87 7.97 -4.03
C LYS A 61 -5.35 8.74 -5.25
N GLN A 62 -4.64 8.67 -6.38
CA GLN A 62 -5.05 9.30 -7.64
C GLN A 62 -6.38 8.73 -8.15
N LEU A 63 -6.57 7.41 -8.07
CA LEU A 63 -7.83 6.76 -8.46
C LEU A 63 -8.99 7.19 -7.54
N GLY A 64 -8.74 7.35 -6.25
CA GLY A 64 -9.73 7.86 -5.30
C GLY A 64 -10.13 9.31 -5.60
N ILE A 65 -9.16 10.17 -5.93
CA ILE A 65 -9.43 11.56 -6.35
C ILE A 65 -10.22 11.58 -7.67
N ALA A 66 -9.86 10.73 -8.62
CA ALA A 66 -10.55 10.62 -9.91
C ALA A 66 -12.02 10.19 -9.76
N LEU A 67 -12.29 9.23 -8.87
CA LEU A 67 -13.65 8.81 -8.53
C LEU A 67 -14.47 9.95 -7.91
N GLN A 68 -13.84 10.80 -7.09
CA GLN A 68 -14.50 11.99 -6.55
C GLN A 68 -14.76 13.05 -7.61
N GLY A 69 -13.79 13.30 -8.50
CA GLY A 69 -14.00 14.19 -9.65
C GLY A 69 -15.16 13.73 -10.53
N TYR A 70 -15.29 12.42 -10.77
CA TYR A 70 -16.44 11.86 -11.46
C TYR A 70 -17.74 12.09 -10.69
N HIS A 71 -17.74 11.84 -9.38
CA HIS A 71 -18.90 12.07 -8.52
C HIS A 71 -19.36 13.53 -8.54
N ASP A 72 -18.42 14.48 -8.44
CA ASP A 72 -18.73 15.90 -8.42
C ASP A 72 -19.32 16.39 -9.75
N ALA A 73 -18.87 15.82 -10.87
CA ALA A 73 -19.40 16.15 -12.20
C ALA A 73 -20.74 15.46 -12.54
N ASN A 74 -20.99 14.25 -12.02
CA ASN A 74 -22.14 13.42 -12.42
C ASN A 74 -23.22 13.26 -11.32
N GLY A 75 -22.96 13.77 -10.11
CA GLY A 75 -23.86 13.67 -8.95
C GLY A 75 -23.90 12.29 -8.27
N ALA A 76 -23.09 11.33 -8.73
CA ALA A 76 -22.96 9.99 -8.19
C ALA A 76 -21.61 9.38 -8.60
N PHE A 77 -21.08 8.47 -7.79
CA PHE A 77 -19.94 7.64 -8.18
C PHE A 77 -20.33 6.75 -9.36
N PRO A 78 -19.37 6.35 -10.20
CA PRO A 78 -19.66 5.32 -11.19
C PRO A 78 -19.97 4.01 -10.46
N ALA A 79 -20.99 3.29 -10.89
CA ALA A 79 -21.14 1.90 -10.49
C ALA A 79 -19.89 1.10 -10.90
N TRP A 80 -19.57 0.00 -10.21
CA TRP A 80 -18.41 -0.84 -10.58
C TRP A 80 -18.46 -1.31 -12.05
N GLY A 81 -19.66 -1.40 -12.61
CA GLY A 81 -19.95 -1.50 -14.04
C GLY A 81 -21.43 -1.27 -14.30
N PHE A 82 -21.82 -1.27 -15.57
CA PHE A 82 -23.21 -1.14 -15.98
C PHE A 82 -23.55 -2.03 -17.17
N ASP A 83 -24.84 -2.30 -17.36
CA ASP A 83 -25.39 -2.89 -18.57
C ASP A 83 -26.28 -1.88 -19.30
N PHE A 84 -26.33 -1.98 -20.62
CA PHE A 84 -27.32 -1.30 -21.43
C PHE A 84 -28.68 -1.98 -21.29
N SER A 85 -29.76 -1.20 -21.24
CA SER A 85 -31.15 -1.69 -21.13
C SER A 85 -31.58 -2.54 -22.32
N SER A 86 -30.95 -2.35 -23.47
CA SER A 86 -31.13 -3.09 -24.71
C SER A 86 -29.79 -3.18 -25.43
N ASN A 87 -29.66 -4.09 -26.40
CA ASN A 87 -28.46 -4.15 -27.22
C ASN A 87 -28.19 -2.76 -27.87
N PRO A 88 -27.09 -2.06 -27.51
CA PRO A 88 -26.78 -0.74 -28.04
C PRO A 88 -26.33 -0.78 -29.51
N ASN A 89 -25.97 -1.96 -30.03
CA ASN A 89 -25.59 -2.15 -31.42
C ASN A 89 -26.21 -3.44 -31.98
N PRO A 90 -27.44 -3.38 -32.52
CA PRO A 90 -28.08 -4.52 -33.19
C PRO A 90 -27.26 -5.11 -34.35
N ALA A 91 -26.39 -4.32 -34.97
CA ALA A 91 -25.51 -4.75 -36.06
C ALA A 91 -24.17 -5.33 -35.57
N ASN A 92 -23.99 -5.55 -34.27
CA ASN A 92 -22.76 -6.11 -33.73
C ASN A 92 -22.54 -7.54 -34.28
N PRO A 93 -21.42 -7.81 -34.98
CA PRO A 93 -21.15 -9.13 -35.57
C PRO A 93 -20.89 -10.23 -34.52
N LEU A 94 -20.69 -9.85 -33.25
CA LEU A 94 -20.50 -10.77 -32.12
C LEU A 94 -21.83 -11.08 -31.38
N GLY A 95 -22.96 -10.57 -31.87
CA GLY A 95 -24.28 -10.82 -31.31
C GLY A 95 -24.77 -9.74 -30.34
N PRO A 96 -25.88 -10.00 -29.63
CA PRO A 96 -26.53 -8.99 -28.80
C PRO A 96 -25.81 -8.80 -27.45
N LEU A 97 -24.80 -7.94 -27.45
CA LEU A 97 -24.02 -7.62 -26.25
C LEU A 97 -24.60 -6.40 -25.52
N THR A 98 -25.00 -6.57 -24.27
CA THR A 98 -25.52 -5.48 -23.42
C THR A 98 -24.52 -5.02 -22.35
N GLN A 99 -23.33 -5.62 -22.29
CA GLN A 99 -22.34 -5.32 -21.26
C GLN A 99 -21.70 -3.96 -21.52
N GLY A 100 -21.87 -3.01 -20.60
CA GLY A 100 -21.17 -1.71 -20.58
C GLY A 100 -19.71 -1.80 -20.16
N HIS A 101 -19.21 -0.73 -19.55
CA HIS A 101 -17.79 -0.57 -19.20
C HIS A 101 -17.57 -0.61 -17.68
N SER A 102 -16.32 -0.83 -17.27
CA SER A 102 -15.93 -0.73 -15.86
C SER A 102 -15.95 0.72 -15.35
N ALA A 103 -15.98 0.89 -14.02
CA ALA A 103 -15.73 2.18 -13.38
C ALA A 103 -14.39 2.81 -13.80
N LEU A 104 -13.36 2.00 -14.07
CA LEU A 104 -12.04 2.49 -14.46
C LEU A 104 -12.04 3.18 -15.82
N THR A 105 -12.85 2.70 -16.78
CA THR A 105 -13.05 3.38 -18.07
C THR A 105 -13.69 4.75 -17.89
N LEU A 106 -14.67 4.85 -17.00
CA LEU A 106 -15.43 6.10 -16.78
C LEU A 106 -14.61 7.20 -16.11
N ILE A 107 -13.57 6.84 -15.35
CA ILE A 107 -12.69 7.81 -14.68
C ILE A 107 -11.47 8.24 -15.50
N LEU A 108 -11.27 7.71 -16.72
CA LEU A 108 -10.11 8.07 -17.56
C LEU A 108 -9.89 9.59 -17.72
N PRO A 109 -10.93 10.43 -17.93
CA PRO A 109 -10.74 11.88 -18.03
C PRO A 109 -10.19 12.54 -16.76
N TYR A 110 -10.41 11.91 -15.60
CA TYR A 110 -10.03 12.43 -14.29
C TYR A 110 -8.65 11.92 -13.83
N ILE A 111 -7.96 11.14 -14.68
CA ILE A 111 -6.58 10.69 -14.46
C ILE A 111 -5.65 11.08 -15.63
N GLU A 112 -5.95 12.20 -16.30
CA GLU A 112 -5.17 12.69 -17.46
C GLU A 112 -5.10 11.68 -18.62
N GLN A 113 -6.17 10.89 -18.83
CA GLN A 113 -6.32 9.94 -19.93
C GLN A 113 -7.55 10.23 -20.80
N ALA A 114 -7.95 11.51 -20.93
CA ALA A 114 -9.12 11.91 -21.71
C ALA A 114 -9.01 11.55 -23.21
N ASN A 115 -7.82 11.68 -23.77
CA ASN A 115 -7.45 11.23 -25.12
C ASN A 115 -7.69 9.73 -25.32
N LEU A 116 -7.45 8.90 -24.30
CA LEU A 116 -7.72 7.46 -24.40
C LEU A 116 -9.23 7.19 -24.45
N LEU A 117 -10.02 7.93 -23.66
CA LEU A 117 -11.47 7.78 -23.68
C LEU A 117 -12.07 8.09 -25.06
N THR A 118 -11.49 9.03 -25.84
CA THR A 118 -11.98 9.32 -27.20
C THR A 118 -11.85 8.14 -28.18
N LEU A 119 -10.98 7.16 -27.87
CA LEU A 119 -10.82 5.93 -28.66
C LEU A 119 -11.80 4.82 -28.25
N ILE A 120 -12.64 5.07 -27.24
CA ILE A 120 -13.57 4.11 -26.66
C ILE A 120 -14.98 4.67 -26.75
N ASP A 121 -15.84 3.95 -27.47
CA ASP A 121 -17.26 4.28 -27.56
C ASP A 121 -18.00 3.72 -26.35
N ILE A 122 -18.13 4.55 -25.30
CA ILE A 122 -18.85 4.20 -24.07
C ILE A 122 -20.37 3.98 -24.27
N LYS A 123 -20.90 4.31 -25.46
CA LYS A 123 -22.30 4.06 -25.82
C LYS A 123 -22.50 2.67 -26.43
N LYS A 124 -21.43 1.95 -26.74
CA LYS A 124 -21.43 0.56 -27.19
C LYS A 124 -20.89 -0.37 -26.13
N SER A 125 -21.15 -1.66 -26.31
CA SER A 125 -20.62 -2.69 -25.41
C SER A 125 -19.10 -2.65 -25.35
N VAL A 126 -18.52 -2.99 -24.19
CA VAL A 126 -17.07 -3.22 -24.07
C VAL A 126 -16.57 -4.31 -25.03
N GLY A 127 -17.43 -5.28 -25.35
CA GLY A 127 -17.14 -6.34 -26.32
C GLY A 127 -17.48 -5.99 -27.77
N ASP A 128 -17.89 -4.76 -28.07
CA ASP A 128 -18.18 -4.34 -29.45
C ASP A 128 -16.87 -4.22 -30.26
N PRO A 129 -16.82 -4.63 -31.54
CA PRO A 129 -15.65 -4.43 -32.39
C PRO A 129 -15.15 -2.97 -32.47
N ALA A 130 -16.01 -1.97 -32.22
CA ALA A 130 -15.60 -0.58 -32.10
C ALA A 130 -14.66 -0.32 -30.90
N ASN A 131 -14.74 -1.17 -29.86
CA ASN A 131 -14.00 -1.07 -28.60
C ASN A 131 -12.91 -2.14 -28.45
N LEU A 132 -12.91 -3.18 -29.30
CA LEU A 132 -11.94 -4.27 -29.27
C LEU A 132 -10.67 -3.98 -30.09
N PRO A 133 -9.53 -4.57 -29.71
CA PRO A 133 -8.29 -4.49 -30.46
C PRO A 133 -8.32 -5.25 -31.79
N ILE A 134 -7.52 -4.78 -32.74
CA ILE A 134 -7.16 -5.54 -33.94
C ILE A 134 -6.54 -6.88 -33.50
N PRO A 135 -6.96 -8.04 -34.04
CA PRO A 135 -7.78 -8.25 -35.24
C PRO A 135 -9.30 -8.48 -34.99
N TYR A 136 -9.76 -8.28 -33.76
CA TYR A 136 -11.16 -8.47 -33.38
C TYR A 136 -12.02 -7.21 -33.54
N GLY A 137 -11.38 -6.05 -33.56
CA GLY A 137 -12.03 -4.75 -33.72
C GLY A 137 -11.17 -3.74 -34.49
N VAL A 138 -11.35 -2.46 -34.19
CA VAL A 138 -10.76 -1.34 -34.96
C VAL A 138 -9.96 -0.35 -34.12
N THR A 139 -9.95 -0.47 -32.80
CA THR A 139 -9.32 0.50 -31.89
C THR A 139 -8.19 -0.13 -31.09
N ILE A 140 -7.23 0.67 -30.62
CA ILE A 140 -6.21 0.22 -29.65
C ILE A 140 -6.50 0.73 -28.24
N GLY A 141 -7.61 1.45 -28.04
CA GLY A 141 -7.94 2.11 -26.78
C GLY A 141 -7.95 1.15 -25.59
N ALA A 142 -8.66 0.03 -25.71
CA ALA A 142 -8.74 -0.97 -24.64
C ALA A 142 -7.42 -1.73 -24.38
N SER A 143 -6.42 -1.63 -25.26
CA SER A 143 -5.10 -2.27 -25.12
C SER A 143 -4.07 -1.41 -24.40
N ALA A 144 -4.38 -0.14 -24.12
CA ALA A 144 -3.42 0.79 -23.54
C ALA A 144 -2.97 0.35 -22.13
N LYS A 145 -1.65 0.37 -21.90
CA LYS A 145 -1.05 0.20 -20.57
C LYS A 145 -1.04 1.57 -19.87
N ILE A 146 -1.90 1.75 -18.87
CA ILE A 146 -2.01 3.00 -18.10
C ILE A 146 -1.20 2.84 -16.82
N PRO A 147 -0.09 3.59 -16.60
CA PRO A 147 0.76 3.43 -15.43
C PRO A 147 0.03 3.56 -14.09
N THR A 148 -1.00 4.42 -14.01
CA THR A 148 -1.83 4.61 -12.81
C THR A 148 -2.64 3.37 -12.44
N PHE A 149 -2.90 2.47 -13.38
CA PHE A 149 -3.58 1.20 -13.14
C PHE A 149 -2.62 0.04 -12.81
N LEU A 150 -1.31 0.26 -12.88
CA LEU A 150 -0.30 -0.80 -12.72
C LEU A 150 0.49 -0.60 -11.44
N CYS A 151 0.70 -1.67 -10.68
CA CYS A 151 1.61 -1.64 -9.55
C CYS A 151 3.02 -2.06 -10.01
N PRO A 152 4.06 -1.23 -9.83
CA PRO A 152 5.44 -1.55 -10.25
C PRO A 152 6.07 -2.78 -9.58
N SER A 153 5.50 -3.29 -8.49
CA SER A 153 5.97 -4.55 -7.88
C SER A 153 5.39 -5.78 -8.57
N THR A 154 4.37 -5.63 -9.41
CA THR A 154 3.79 -6.73 -10.17
C THR A 154 4.72 -7.15 -11.31
N PRO A 155 4.95 -8.46 -11.53
CA PRO A 155 5.65 -8.94 -12.71
C PRO A 155 4.99 -8.44 -14.01
N ASP A 156 5.80 -8.01 -14.97
CA ASP A 156 5.28 -7.61 -16.29
C ASP A 156 4.59 -8.81 -16.95
N ARG A 157 3.48 -8.51 -17.61
CA ARG A 157 2.58 -9.50 -18.16
C ARG A 157 1.72 -8.93 -19.27
N THR A 158 1.13 -9.86 -20.01
CA THR A 158 0.16 -9.57 -21.05
C THR A 158 -1.14 -10.29 -20.70
N ALA A 159 -2.28 -9.61 -20.83
CA ALA A 159 -3.58 -10.26 -20.74
C ALA A 159 -4.10 -10.55 -22.14
N ASP A 160 -4.20 -11.83 -22.47
CA ASP A 160 -4.81 -12.29 -23.71
C ASP A 160 -6.20 -12.87 -23.40
N TYR A 161 -7.22 -12.24 -23.97
CA TYR A 161 -8.62 -12.63 -23.81
C TYR A 161 -9.12 -13.53 -24.95
N SER A 162 -8.30 -13.82 -25.97
CA SER A 162 -8.70 -14.56 -27.18
C SER A 162 -9.36 -15.89 -26.85
N ALA A 163 -8.75 -16.69 -25.98
CA ALA A 163 -9.24 -18.02 -25.63
C ALA A 163 -10.65 -18.00 -25.00
N TYR A 164 -10.98 -16.97 -24.21
CA TYR A 164 -12.31 -16.82 -23.64
C TYR A 164 -13.35 -16.49 -24.72
N PHE A 165 -13.06 -15.51 -25.56
CA PHE A 165 -13.98 -15.13 -26.63
C PHE A 165 -14.15 -16.23 -27.68
N ILE A 166 -13.11 -17.03 -27.95
CA ILE A 166 -13.21 -18.21 -28.82
C ILE A 166 -14.20 -19.23 -28.24
N GLN A 167 -14.19 -19.47 -26.93
CA GLN A 167 -15.18 -20.35 -26.28
C GLN A 167 -16.60 -19.82 -26.38
N LEU A 168 -16.77 -18.50 -26.47
CA LEU A 168 -18.07 -17.85 -26.72
C LEU A 168 -18.47 -17.82 -28.20
N GLY A 169 -17.71 -18.46 -29.09
CA GLY A 169 -18.01 -18.57 -30.52
C GLY A 169 -17.42 -17.45 -31.38
N VAL A 170 -16.56 -16.58 -30.84
CA VAL A 170 -15.84 -15.58 -31.63
C VAL A 170 -14.75 -16.28 -32.47
N PRO A 171 -14.64 -16.03 -33.78
CA PRO A 171 -13.62 -16.67 -34.61
C PRO A 171 -12.20 -16.42 -34.08
N ASN A 172 -11.36 -17.45 -34.07
CA ASN A 172 -9.96 -17.29 -33.72
C ASN A 172 -9.25 -16.47 -34.81
N ARG A 173 -8.86 -15.23 -34.46
CA ARG A 173 -8.15 -14.31 -35.36
C ARG A 173 -6.73 -13.99 -34.87
N GLY A 174 -6.30 -14.58 -33.75
CA GLY A 174 -5.02 -14.28 -33.10
C GLY A 174 -5.19 -13.80 -31.65
N PRO A 175 -4.16 -13.21 -31.04
CA PRO A 175 -4.22 -12.72 -29.66
C PRO A 175 -5.16 -11.52 -29.52
N MET A 176 -5.93 -11.46 -28.44
CA MET A 176 -6.75 -10.31 -28.07
C MET A 176 -6.13 -9.66 -26.83
N ILE A 177 -5.17 -8.76 -27.06
CA ILE A 177 -4.40 -8.15 -25.97
C ILE A 177 -5.15 -6.96 -25.40
N LEU A 178 -5.49 -7.02 -24.11
CA LEU A 178 -6.14 -5.93 -23.39
C LEU A 178 -5.21 -5.32 -22.34
N GLY A 179 -5.43 -4.04 -22.03
CA GLY A 179 -4.68 -3.31 -21.04
C GLY A 179 -5.01 -3.81 -19.64
N VAL A 180 -4.00 -4.21 -18.87
CA VAL A 180 -4.19 -4.81 -17.55
C VAL A 180 -4.36 -3.77 -16.44
N THR A 181 -4.97 -4.18 -15.33
CA THR A 181 -5.01 -3.43 -14.07
C THR A 181 -4.54 -4.30 -12.91
N ASP A 182 -3.95 -3.66 -11.91
CA ASP A 182 -3.65 -4.22 -10.60
C ASP A 182 -4.53 -3.63 -9.49
N TYR A 183 -5.47 -2.73 -9.81
CA TYR A 183 -6.42 -2.15 -8.88
C TYR A 183 -7.84 -2.43 -9.34
N ASN A 184 -8.63 -3.07 -8.48
CA ASN A 184 -9.97 -3.52 -8.85
C ASN A 184 -11.01 -3.05 -7.84
N PRO A 185 -12.27 -2.80 -8.27
CA PRO A 185 -13.38 -2.50 -7.38
C PRO A 185 -13.66 -3.63 -6.40
N VAL A 186 -13.73 -3.27 -5.12
CA VAL A 186 -14.24 -4.17 -4.08
C VAL A 186 -15.73 -3.94 -3.97
N ARG A 187 -16.54 -4.84 -4.53
CA ARG A 187 -18.00 -4.68 -4.50
C ARG A 187 -18.61 -5.10 -3.17
N GLY A 188 -17.99 -6.00 -2.42
CA GLY A 188 -18.51 -6.44 -1.11
C GLY A 188 -17.81 -7.72 -0.64
N LEU A 189 -18.46 -8.48 0.24
CA LEU A 189 -17.96 -9.75 0.74
C LEU A 189 -18.69 -10.92 0.10
N ARG A 190 -18.00 -12.03 -0.18
CA ARG A 190 -18.69 -13.27 -0.57
C ARG A 190 -19.52 -13.79 0.61
N PRO A 191 -20.72 -14.37 0.38
CA PRO A 191 -21.56 -14.89 1.46
C PRO A 191 -20.84 -15.90 2.37
N GLN A 192 -20.03 -16.80 1.79
CA GLN A 192 -19.25 -17.80 2.52
C GLN A 192 -18.22 -17.14 3.44
N PHE A 193 -17.46 -16.18 2.91
CA PHE A 193 -16.47 -15.44 3.68
C PHE A 193 -17.11 -14.59 4.79
N GLN A 194 -18.20 -13.90 4.47
CA GLN A 194 -18.94 -13.10 5.43
C GLN A 194 -19.44 -13.97 6.59
N ALA A 195 -20.12 -15.08 6.29
CA ALA A 195 -20.66 -15.97 7.31
C ALA A 195 -19.58 -16.54 8.23
N ALA A 196 -18.42 -16.92 7.67
CA ALA A 196 -17.34 -17.55 8.43
C ALA A 196 -16.46 -16.53 9.19
N CYS A 197 -16.19 -15.37 8.61
CA CYS A 197 -15.08 -14.51 9.03
C CYS A 197 -15.50 -13.10 9.43
N ALA A 198 -16.64 -12.61 8.92
CA ALA A 198 -17.12 -11.26 9.15
C ALA A 198 -18.66 -11.21 9.27
N PRO A 199 -19.28 -11.95 10.20
CA PRO A 199 -20.73 -12.17 10.24
C PRO A 199 -21.54 -10.89 10.49
N ASN A 200 -20.91 -9.86 11.07
CA ASN A 200 -21.54 -8.57 11.33
C ASN A 200 -21.39 -7.57 10.18
N SER A 201 -20.71 -7.95 9.09
CA SER A 201 -20.58 -7.08 7.91
C SER A 201 -21.88 -7.07 7.11
N PRO A 202 -22.16 -6.01 6.33
CA PRO A 202 -23.35 -5.96 5.49
C PRO A 202 -23.26 -6.95 4.31
N THR A 203 -24.42 -7.47 3.88
CA THR A 203 -24.55 -8.40 2.74
C THR A 203 -24.65 -7.66 1.41
N GLY A 204 -24.24 -8.32 0.32
CA GLY A 204 -24.42 -7.82 -1.04
C GLY A 204 -23.31 -6.87 -1.50
N ASP A 205 -23.65 -6.02 -2.48
CA ASP A 205 -22.73 -5.06 -3.07
C ASP A 205 -22.67 -3.78 -2.21
N THR A 206 -21.79 -3.82 -1.20
CA THR A 206 -21.64 -2.83 -0.12
C THR A 206 -20.41 -1.93 -0.27
N GLY A 207 -19.64 -2.10 -1.35
CA GLY A 207 -18.54 -1.21 -1.71
C GLY A 207 -19.02 0.18 -2.14
N VAL A 208 -18.11 1.16 -2.12
CA VAL A 208 -18.45 2.57 -2.48
C VAL A 208 -19.04 2.70 -3.89
N LEU A 209 -18.64 1.82 -4.81
CA LEU A 209 -19.13 1.81 -6.20
C LEU A 209 -20.47 1.05 -6.36
N GLY A 210 -21.16 0.74 -5.26
CA GLY A 210 -22.53 0.23 -5.25
C GLY A 210 -22.73 -1.07 -6.02
N ALA A 211 -23.97 -1.31 -6.46
CA ALA A 211 -24.34 -2.44 -7.30
C ALA A 211 -24.18 -2.12 -8.80
N LYS A 212 -24.21 -3.16 -9.64
CA LYS A 212 -24.19 -3.00 -11.10
C LYS A 212 -25.30 -2.06 -11.59
N SER A 213 -24.98 -1.17 -12.53
CA SER A 213 -25.93 -0.20 -13.12
C SER A 213 -26.58 0.76 -12.12
N SER A 214 -26.12 0.80 -10.86
CA SER A 214 -26.64 1.73 -9.85
C SER A 214 -26.02 3.13 -9.98
N LYS A 215 -26.50 4.08 -9.18
CA LYS A 215 -25.96 5.45 -9.10
C LYS A 215 -25.61 5.78 -7.64
N PRO A 216 -24.56 5.17 -7.08
CA PRO A 216 -24.21 5.32 -5.67
C PRO A 216 -23.78 6.76 -5.37
N ARG A 217 -24.37 7.37 -4.34
CA ARG A 217 -24.01 8.71 -3.88
C ARG A 217 -23.19 8.62 -2.60
N ILE A 218 -22.44 9.67 -2.30
CA ILE A 218 -21.74 9.78 -1.00
C ILE A 218 -22.71 9.59 0.18
N ALA A 219 -23.95 10.07 0.07
CA ALA A 219 -24.98 9.94 1.10
C ALA A 219 -25.44 8.49 1.35
N ASP A 220 -25.27 7.60 0.38
CA ASP A 220 -25.65 6.19 0.51
C ASP A 220 -24.61 5.39 1.33
N VAL A 221 -23.46 6.01 1.64
CA VAL A 221 -22.39 5.45 2.48
C VAL A 221 -22.63 5.80 3.95
N THR A 222 -23.55 5.08 4.58
CA THR A 222 -24.08 5.39 5.93
C THR A 222 -23.10 5.14 7.07
N ASP A 223 -22.11 4.26 6.89
CA ASP A 223 -21.04 3.98 7.85
C ASP A 223 -19.84 4.94 7.72
N GLY A 224 -19.93 5.91 6.80
CA GLY A 224 -18.91 6.90 6.53
C GLY A 224 -17.88 6.41 5.51
N THR A 225 -17.55 7.28 4.57
CA THR A 225 -16.66 6.97 3.44
C THR A 225 -15.23 6.56 3.86
N SER A 226 -14.78 6.94 5.06
CA SER A 226 -13.51 6.47 5.63
C SER A 226 -13.53 4.99 6.04
N ASN A 227 -14.73 4.41 6.19
CA ASN A 227 -14.91 3.02 6.60
C ASN A 227 -15.15 2.07 5.41
N THR A 228 -15.61 2.59 4.28
CA THR A 228 -15.98 1.78 3.11
C THR A 228 -14.84 1.70 2.09
N LEU A 229 -14.65 0.52 1.50
CA LEU A 229 -13.62 0.28 0.49
C LEU A 229 -14.12 0.68 -0.90
N PHE A 230 -13.24 1.27 -1.73
CA PHE A 230 -13.55 1.56 -3.14
C PHE A 230 -12.77 0.63 -4.09
N LEU A 231 -11.44 0.71 -4.06
CA LEU A 231 -10.52 -0.10 -4.87
C LEU A 231 -9.51 -0.79 -3.95
N ALA A 232 -9.03 -1.96 -4.35
CA ALA A 232 -7.94 -2.65 -3.67
C ALA A 232 -6.93 -3.20 -4.69
N GLU A 233 -5.70 -3.44 -4.24
CA GLU A 233 -4.72 -4.16 -5.05
C GLU A 233 -5.13 -5.62 -5.26
N THR A 234 -5.07 -6.03 -6.53
CA THR A 234 -5.35 -7.37 -7.04
C THR A 234 -4.34 -7.68 -8.13
N ALA A 235 -3.07 -7.68 -7.75
CA ALA A 235 -1.94 -7.76 -8.66
C ALA A 235 -1.82 -9.11 -9.37
N GLY A 236 -1.32 -9.08 -10.60
CA GLY A 236 -0.76 -10.25 -11.30
C GLY A 236 -1.72 -11.06 -12.18
N ARG A 237 -3.02 -10.73 -12.20
CA ARG A 237 -3.98 -11.39 -13.12
C ARG A 237 -3.63 -11.08 -14.57
N GLN A 238 -3.57 -12.02 -15.51
CA GLN A 238 -4.37 -13.25 -15.58
C GLN A 238 -3.79 -14.48 -14.87
N GLN A 239 -2.50 -14.49 -14.50
CA GLN A 239 -1.94 -15.63 -13.78
C GLN A 239 -2.46 -15.65 -12.33
N VAL A 240 -2.88 -16.82 -11.88
CA VAL A 240 -3.28 -17.03 -10.48
C VAL A 240 -2.05 -17.32 -9.63
N TYR A 241 -1.87 -16.55 -8.57
CA TYR A 241 -0.82 -16.70 -7.58
C TYR A 241 -1.41 -17.05 -6.23
N ALA A 242 -0.78 -17.96 -5.51
CA ALA A 242 -1.02 -18.21 -4.09
C ALA A 242 0.28 -18.07 -3.32
N ASN A 243 0.26 -17.31 -2.21
CA ASN A 243 1.42 -17.11 -1.34
C ASN A 243 2.73 -16.76 -2.08
N GLY A 244 2.67 -15.87 -3.08
CA GLY A 244 3.83 -15.43 -3.86
C GLY A 244 4.20 -16.32 -5.04
N LYS A 245 3.54 -17.46 -5.25
CA LYS A 245 3.90 -18.44 -6.28
C LYS A 245 2.75 -18.70 -7.26
N PRO A 246 3.02 -18.90 -8.56
CA PRO A 246 1.99 -19.31 -9.50
C PRO A 246 1.52 -20.73 -9.16
N ILE A 247 0.22 -20.96 -9.08
CA ILE A 247 -0.33 -22.28 -8.68
C ILE A 247 -0.33 -23.30 -9.82
N MET A 248 -0.41 -22.83 -11.06
CA MET A 248 -0.41 -23.62 -12.29
C MET A 248 0.05 -22.75 -13.47
N PRO A 249 0.43 -23.34 -14.62
CA PRO A 249 0.69 -22.58 -15.83
C PRO A 249 -0.50 -21.68 -16.21
N ASN A 250 -0.21 -20.50 -16.76
CA ASN A 250 -1.20 -19.54 -17.25
C ASN A 250 -1.88 -20.03 -18.54
N THR A 251 -2.56 -21.16 -18.48
CA THR A 251 -3.26 -21.76 -19.62
C THR A 251 -4.74 -21.42 -19.52
N PRO A 252 -5.37 -20.87 -20.57
CA PRO A 252 -6.80 -20.58 -20.57
C PRO A 252 -7.65 -21.78 -20.14
N GLY A 253 -8.60 -21.54 -19.24
CA GLY A 253 -9.47 -22.59 -18.68
C GLY A 253 -8.83 -23.47 -17.60
N SER A 254 -7.55 -23.29 -17.26
CA SER A 254 -6.94 -23.92 -16.09
C SER A 254 -7.21 -23.12 -14.82
N ASN A 255 -7.07 -23.72 -13.62
CA ASN A 255 -7.17 -22.95 -12.37
C ASN A 255 -6.02 -21.95 -12.19
N GLY A 256 -4.97 -22.01 -13.03
CA GLY A 256 -3.87 -21.04 -13.06
C GLY A 256 -4.17 -19.77 -13.83
N TRP A 257 -5.32 -19.69 -14.50
CA TRP A 257 -5.71 -18.57 -15.35
C TRP A 257 -7.00 -17.90 -14.83
N GLN A 258 -7.01 -16.58 -14.84
CA GLN A 258 -8.15 -15.75 -14.45
C GLN A 258 -8.41 -14.68 -15.50
N LEU A 259 -9.63 -14.68 -16.05
CA LEU A 259 -10.06 -13.74 -17.08
C LEU A 259 -9.92 -12.28 -16.65
N ASN A 260 -10.50 -11.92 -15.50
CA ASN A 260 -10.82 -10.54 -15.08
C ASN A 260 -9.58 -9.69 -14.69
N ALA A 261 -8.78 -9.34 -15.70
CA ALA A 261 -7.50 -8.64 -15.59
C ALA A 261 -7.46 -7.29 -16.32
N ALA A 262 -8.35 -7.06 -17.28
CA ALA A 262 -8.34 -5.87 -18.13
C ALA A 262 -9.07 -4.69 -17.48
N TRP A 263 -8.49 -3.48 -17.49
CA TRP A 263 -9.11 -2.34 -16.81
C TRP A 263 -10.47 -1.94 -17.40
N ALA A 264 -10.72 -2.18 -18.69
CA ALA A 264 -11.98 -1.83 -19.33
C ALA A 264 -13.12 -2.81 -19.01
N ASP A 265 -12.77 -4.04 -18.64
CA ASP A 265 -13.71 -5.12 -18.32
C ASP A 265 -14.35 -4.86 -16.95
N MET A 266 -15.67 -4.76 -16.89
CA MET A 266 -16.38 -4.55 -15.63
C MET A 266 -16.23 -5.71 -14.63
N ASN A 267 -15.95 -6.93 -15.11
CA ASN A 267 -15.87 -8.12 -14.26
C ASN A 267 -14.60 -8.15 -13.40
N ILE A 268 -13.72 -7.17 -13.55
CA ILE A 268 -12.62 -6.94 -12.62
C ILE A 268 -13.10 -6.72 -11.18
N ALA A 269 -14.32 -6.19 -11.01
CA ALA A 269 -14.95 -6.02 -9.72
C ALA A 269 -15.24 -7.37 -9.05
N TYR A 270 -14.93 -7.50 -7.76
CA TYR A 270 -15.03 -8.79 -7.07
C TYR A 270 -15.64 -8.66 -5.67
N ASN A 271 -16.37 -9.70 -5.25
CA ASN A 271 -16.66 -9.88 -3.83
C ASN A 271 -15.44 -10.54 -3.21
N LEU A 272 -14.97 -10.01 -2.07
CA LEU A 272 -13.83 -10.56 -1.36
C LEU A 272 -14.09 -12.01 -0.96
N ARG A 273 -13.24 -12.90 -1.46
CA ARG A 273 -13.22 -14.33 -1.14
C ARG A 273 -12.15 -14.62 -0.08
N GLY A 274 -12.44 -15.55 0.82
CA GLY A 274 -11.46 -16.11 1.74
C GLY A 274 -10.91 -17.45 1.25
N PHE A 275 -9.69 -17.77 1.66
CA PHE A 275 -9.01 -19.02 1.35
C PHE A 275 -8.54 -19.71 2.63
N SER A 276 -8.19 -20.99 2.49
CA SER A 276 -7.35 -21.69 3.45
C SER A 276 -6.00 -20.96 3.64
N SER A 277 -5.30 -21.25 4.74
CA SER A 277 -4.03 -20.59 5.07
C SER A 277 -2.91 -20.80 4.03
N ASP A 278 -2.98 -21.88 3.27
CA ASP A 278 -2.07 -22.17 2.15
C ASP A 278 -2.47 -21.48 0.84
N GLY A 279 -3.63 -20.81 0.78
CA GLY A 279 -4.11 -20.07 -0.39
C GLY A 279 -4.66 -20.95 -1.51
N LEU A 280 -4.81 -22.26 -1.29
CA LEU A 280 -5.16 -23.23 -2.33
C LEU A 280 -6.64 -23.61 -2.35
N VAL A 281 -7.32 -23.58 -1.19
CA VAL A 281 -8.74 -23.95 -1.08
C VAL A 281 -9.59 -22.68 -1.05
N PRO A 282 -10.34 -22.38 -2.13
CA PRO A 282 -11.28 -21.26 -2.13
C PRO A 282 -12.40 -21.52 -1.13
N ASP A 283 -12.83 -20.46 -0.44
CA ASP A 283 -13.87 -20.50 0.58
C ASP A 283 -13.52 -21.44 1.78
N GLY A 284 -12.25 -21.88 1.87
CA GLY A 284 -11.75 -22.80 2.89
C GLY A 284 -11.25 -22.13 4.18
N GLY A 285 -11.41 -20.81 4.32
CA GLY A 285 -10.96 -20.08 5.49
C GLY A 285 -11.04 -18.57 5.34
N CYS A 286 -10.43 -17.86 6.27
CA CYS A 286 -10.49 -16.40 6.35
C CYS A 286 -9.31 -15.69 5.67
N ALA A 287 -8.37 -16.41 5.05
CA ALA A 287 -7.20 -15.79 4.43
C ALA A 287 -7.60 -15.08 3.12
N CYS A 288 -7.68 -13.75 3.14
CA CYS A 288 -8.18 -12.94 2.02
C CYS A 288 -7.20 -11.83 1.56
N ILE A 289 -6.01 -11.78 2.15
CA ILE A 289 -4.93 -10.83 1.82
C ILE A 289 -3.68 -11.64 1.49
N ASN A 290 -3.15 -11.48 0.29
CA ASN A 290 -1.97 -12.18 -0.24
C ASN A 290 -2.03 -13.72 -0.21
N ALA A 291 -3.18 -14.31 0.13
CA ALA A 291 -3.38 -15.76 0.13
C ALA A 291 -3.51 -16.29 -1.30
N ASN A 292 -4.38 -15.64 -2.09
CA ASN A 292 -4.60 -15.92 -3.50
C ASN A 292 -5.09 -14.63 -4.19
N ASN A 293 -4.78 -14.41 -5.48
CA ASN A 293 -5.28 -13.26 -6.24
C ASN A 293 -6.62 -13.51 -6.96
N PHE A 294 -7.21 -14.70 -6.82
CA PHE A 294 -8.53 -15.06 -7.33
C PHE A 294 -9.65 -14.49 -6.46
N GLU A 295 -10.25 -13.39 -6.92
CA GLU A 295 -11.30 -12.64 -6.19
C GLU A 295 -10.91 -12.26 -4.75
N SER A 296 -9.62 -12.02 -4.53
CA SER A 296 -9.05 -11.73 -3.22
C SER A 296 -7.92 -10.71 -3.37
N MET A 297 -7.69 -9.94 -2.31
CA MET A 297 -6.70 -8.85 -2.31
C MET A 297 -5.29 -9.44 -2.41
N TYR A 298 -4.50 -8.91 -3.34
CA TYR A 298 -3.18 -9.47 -3.61
C TYR A 298 -2.18 -8.43 -4.11
N SER A 299 -0.96 -8.54 -3.62
CA SER A 299 0.17 -7.67 -3.92
C SER A 299 1.46 -8.48 -3.88
N PHE A 300 2.46 -8.04 -4.64
CA PHE A 300 3.82 -8.59 -4.57
C PHE A 300 4.70 -7.88 -3.53
N HIS A 301 4.10 -6.96 -2.77
CA HIS A 301 4.78 -6.27 -1.70
C HIS A 301 5.05 -7.23 -0.54
N SER A 302 6.25 -7.15 0.02
CA SER A 302 6.58 -7.78 1.32
C SER A 302 5.74 -7.23 2.49
N GLY A 303 4.98 -6.17 2.22
CA GLY A 303 4.19 -5.46 3.20
C GLY A 303 2.69 -5.46 3.04
N GLY A 304 2.16 -6.55 2.52
CA GLY A 304 0.73 -6.70 2.35
C GLY A 304 0.19 -5.77 1.28
N VAL A 305 -1.13 -5.66 1.25
CA VAL A 305 -1.88 -5.04 0.15
C VAL A 305 -2.20 -3.59 0.51
N ASN A 306 -2.16 -2.69 -0.48
CA ASN A 306 -2.74 -1.36 -0.34
C ASN A 306 -4.22 -1.36 -0.74
N ILE A 307 -5.04 -0.71 0.07
CA ILE A 307 -6.49 -0.65 -0.10
C ILE A 307 -6.92 0.81 -0.01
N GLY A 308 -7.75 1.24 -0.95
CA GLY A 308 -8.31 2.58 -0.99
C GLY A 308 -9.55 2.71 -0.09
N ARG A 309 -9.55 3.74 0.78
CA ARG A 309 -10.70 4.25 1.54
C ARG A 309 -10.72 5.78 1.41
N ARG A 310 -11.88 6.44 1.30
CA ARG A 310 -12.06 7.90 1.04
C ARG A 310 -10.79 8.78 1.10
N VAL A 311 -10.28 9.22 -0.07
CA VAL A 311 -9.12 10.15 -0.22
C VAL A 311 -7.83 9.71 0.48
N GLY A 312 -7.80 8.49 0.98
CA GLY A 312 -6.65 7.89 1.65
C GLY A 312 -6.40 6.49 1.12
N THR A 313 -5.23 5.97 1.47
CA THR A 313 -4.88 4.58 1.22
C THR A 313 -4.43 4.01 2.54
N ILE A 314 -4.95 2.84 2.89
CA ILE A 314 -4.49 2.09 4.04
C ILE A 314 -3.72 0.89 3.50
N SER A 315 -2.53 0.67 4.04
CA SER A 315 -1.87 -0.61 3.80
C SER A 315 -2.27 -1.60 4.89
N ALA A 316 -2.80 -2.75 4.46
CA ALA A 316 -3.19 -3.83 5.34
C ALA A 316 -2.09 -4.91 5.35
N ARG A 317 -1.41 -5.06 6.50
CA ARG A 317 -0.51 -6.19 6.81
C ARG A 317 -1.12 -7.08 7.90
N PHE A 318 -2.05 -7.97 7.60
CA PHE A 318 -2.42 -9.03 8.56
C PHE A 318 -2.92 -10.29 7.87
N GLY A 319 -2.39 -11.44 8.30
CA GLY A 319 -3.12 -12.71 8.17
C GLY A 319 -4.40 -12.60 8.98
N CYS A 320 -5.53 -12.92 8.36
CA CYS A 320 -6.83 -12.81 8.97
C CYS A 320 -6.84 -13.56 10.33
N PRO A 321 -7.27 -12.94 11.43
CA PRO A 321 -7.21 -13.57 12.74
C PRO A 321 -8.11 -14.81 12.77
N ARG A 322 -7.69 -15.85 13.51
CA ARG A 322 -8.51 -17.04 13.82
C ARG A 322 -9.82 -16.73 14.55
N HIS A 323 -10.07 -15.46 14.90
CA HIS A 323 -11.30 -14.99 15.51
C HIS A 323 -11.75 -13.68 14.86
N GLY A 324 -12.90 -13.75 14.17
CA GLY A 324 -13.84 -12.70 13.80
C GLY A 324 -13.32 -11.28 13.55
N TRP A 325 -13.60 -10.77 12.35
CA TRP A 325 -13.50 -9.35 12.02
C TRP A 325 -14.33 -8.49 13.00
N ARG A 326 -13.67 -7.73 13.88
CA ARG A 326 -14.31 -6.69 14.70
C ARG A 326 -13.75 -5.32 14.30
N PRO A 327 -14.59 -4.32 13.96
CA PRO A 327 -14.11 -3.00 13.56
C PRO A 327 -13.58 -2.16 14.74
N ASP A 328 -13.82 -2.55 15.99
CA ASP A 328 -13.61 -1.67 17.14
C ASP A 328 -12.80 -2.37 18.25
N HIS A 329 -11.52 -2.00 18.38
CA HIS A 329 -10.73 -1.85 19.63
C HIS A 329 -9.22 -2.12 19.42
N PRO A 330 -8.32 -1.26 19.97
CA PRO A 330 -6.90 -1.52 20.01
C PRO A 330 -6.57 -2.39 21.23
N LYS A 331 -6.63 -3.72 21.10
CA LYS A 331 -6.12 -4.63 22.14
C LYS A 331 -4.76 -5.19 21.74
N ARG A 332 -3.72 -4.63 22.36
CA ARG A 332 -2.40 -5.26 22.59
C ARG A 332 -2.59 -6.72 23.01
N TRP A 333 -1.94 -7.66 22.31
CA TRP A 333 -1.63 -8.97 22.88
C TRP A 333 -0.21 -9.42 22.52
N ARG A 334 0.43 -9.91 23.60
CA ARG A 334 1.79 -10.44 23.71
C ARG A 334 1.96 -11.66 22.80
N SER A 335 3.14 -11.77 22.20
CA SER A 335 3.60 -12.98 21.51
C SER A 335 3.76 -14.14 22.49
N HIS A 336 2.99 -15.22 22.31
CA HIS A 336 3.39 -16.55 22.74
C HIS A 336 4.24 -17.18 21.64
N GLN A 337 5.53 -17.34 21.91
CA GLN A 337 6.43 -18.18 21.10
C GLN A 337 6.29 -19.64 21.56
N PRO A 338 6.29 -20.63 20.65
CA PRO A 338 6.54 -22.02 21.02
C PRO A 338 8.01 -22.18 21.42
N ARG A 339 8.24 -22.86 22.55
CA ARG A 339 9.57 -23.21 23.06
C ARG A 339 10.21 -24.26 22.14
N LEU A 340 11.34 -23.94 21.54
CA LEU A 340 12.36 -24.92 21.20
C LEU A 340 13.70 -24.43 21.76
N THR A 341 14.32 -25.38 22.46
CA THR A 341 15.48 -25.30 23.32
C THR A 341 16.78 -24.98 22.57
N GLU A 342 17.59 -24.16 23.25
CA GLU A 342 19.04 -24.01 23.25
C GLU A 342 19.87 -24.90 22.29
N LEU A 343 20.77 -24.28 21.53
CA LEU A 343 22.18 -24.19 21.92
C LEU A 343 22.95 -23.22 21.00
N ALA A 344 23.66 -22.28 21.65
CA ALA A 344 24.98 -21.75 21.31
C ALA A 344 25.22 -21.13 19.92
N MET A 345 25.94 -20.02 19.74
CA MET A 345 26.61 -19.06 20.59
C MET A 345 27.22 -18.07 19.57
N SER A 346 27.12 -16.76 19.81
CA SER A 346 28.10 -15.73 19.40
C SER A 346 28.43 -15.61 17.89
N THR A 347 28.24 -14.50 17.19
CA THR A 347 28.72 -13.14 17.48
C THR A 347 28.19 -12.25 16.33
N LEU A 348 28.24 -10.92 16.53
CA LEU A 348 28.13 -9.84 15.53
C LEU A 348 26.77 -9.13 15.45
N LEU A 349 26.77 -7.93 16.04
CA LEU A 349 25.77 -6.88 15.94
C LEU A 349 26.17 -5.95 14.78
N LEU A 350 25.17 -5.34 14.09
CA LEU A 350 25.23 -4.40 12.95
C LEU A 350 25.43 -5.06 11.57
N LEU A 351 24.60 -4.89 10.52
CA LEU A 351 23.70 -3.80 10.11
C LEU A 351 22.65 -4.36 9.12
N VAL A 352 21.36 -4.31 9.44
CA VAL A 352 20.30 -3.76 8.56
C VAL A 352 19.09 -3.39 9.44
N ALA A 353 18.80 -2.10 9.58
CA ALA A 353 17.47 -1.55 9.34
C ALA A 353 17.41 -0.04 9.63
N LEU A 354 17.88 0.75 8.68
CA LEU A 354 17.17 1.95 8.23
C LEU A 354 17.13 1.78 6.70
N CYS A 355 15.99 1.68 6.05
CA CYS A 355 14.83 2.53 6.20
C CYS A 355 13.55 1.72 6.00
N PHE A 356 12.55 1.96 6.84
CA PHE A 356 11.27 2.35 6.28
C PHE A 356 10.76 3.57 7.03
N PRO A 357 10.82 4.76 6.41
CA PRO A 357 9.80 5.77 6.67
C PRO A 357 8.46 5.20 6.21
N SER A 358 7.39 5.46 6.93
CA SER A 358 6.04 5.16 6.47
C SER A 358 5.15 6.39 6.60
N ALA A 359 4.63 6.79 5.44
CA ALA A 359 3.34 7.42 5.19
C ALA A 359 3.14 8.89 5.56
N ASP A 360 3.01 9.71 4.50
CA ASP A 360 2.18 10.91 4.48
C ASP A 360 0.77 10.59 3.93
N SER A 361 -0.26 10.93 4.74
CA SER A 361 -1.50 11.62 4.36
C SER A 361 -2.69 10.92 3.64
N ALA A 362 -3.84 10.95 4.33
CA ALA A 362 -4.97 11.78 3.90
C ALA A 362 -5.01 13.03 4.80
N PRO A 363 -5.63 14.17 4.42
CA PRO A 363 -6.03 15.17 5.39
C PRO A 363 -7.11 14.52 6.27
N SER A 364 -6.73 14.22 7.51
CA SER A 364 -7.59 13.70 8.56
C SER A 364 -8.81 14.61 8.78
N PRO A 365 -9.91 14.11 9.39
CA PRO A 365 -10.98 14.98 9.90
C PRO A 365 -10.30 16.10 10.65
N ARG A 366 -10.39 17.35 10.14
CA ARG A 366 -9.49 18.47 10.47
C ARG A 366 -9.09 18.32 11.93
N ALA A 367 -7.89 17.74 12.14
CA ALA A 367 -7.56 17.20 13.45
C ALA A 367 -7.76 18.37 14.41
N ILE A 368 -8.63 18.21 15.40
CA ILE A 368 -8.81 19.25 16.41
C ILE A 368 -7.38 19.56 16.86
N PRO A 369 -6.87 20.79 16.65
CA PRO A 369 -5.46 21.06 16.87
C PRO A 369 -5.14 20.63 18.30
N VAL A 370 -4.14 19.75 18.43
CA VAL A 370 -3.71 19.22 19.73
C VAL A 370 -2.33 19.77 20.00
N LEU A 371 -2.15 20.36 21.17
CA LEU A 371 -0.86 20.77 21.68
C LEU A 371 -0.17 19.52 22.28
N ARG A 372 1.04 19.20 21.81
CA ARG A 372 1.86 18.10 22.32
C ARG A 372 2.96 18.64 23.21
N HIS A 373 3.01 18.14 24.44
CA HIS A 373 4.06 18.37 25.42
C HIS A 373 4.93 17.13 25.54
N ILE A 374 6.11 17.17 24.94
CA ILE A 374 7.07 16.06 24.93
C ILE A 374 8.09 16.28 26.04
N VAL A 375 8.33 15.23 26.84
CA VAL A 375 9.37 15.19 27.87
C VAL A 375 10.27 13.98 27.61
N LEU A 376 11.57 14.25 27.40
CA LEU A 376 12.59 13.22 27.26
C LEU A 376 13.47 13.20 28.51
N TYR A 377 13.68 12.03 29.08
CA TYR A 377 14.57 11.85 30.24
C TYR A 377 15.79 11.00 29.91
N LYS A 378 16.94 11.51 30.36
CA LYS A 378 18.15 10.72 30.62
C LYS A 378 18.23 10.54 32.13
N PHE A 379 18.18 9.30 32.61
CA PHE A 379 18.33 8.99 34.03
C PHE A 379 19.80 8.92 34.43
N LYS A 380 20.11 9.21 35.70
CA LYS A 380 21.47 9.02 36.23
C LYS A 380 21.79 7.54 36.25
N GLU A 381 23.05 7.17 36.01
CA GLU A 381 23.52 5.78 36.09
C GLU A 381 23.28 5.13 37.46
N THR A 382 23.20 5.94 38.53
CA THR A 382 22.89 5.49 39.89
C THR A 382 21.40 5.21 40.14
N THR A 383 20.52 5.50 39.19
CA THR A 383 19.07 5.29 39.34
C THR A 383 18.72 3.84 39.03
N THR A 384 18.07 3.15 39.97
CA THR A 384 17.70 1.75 39.78
C THR A 384 16.49 1.59 38.86
N GLN A 385 16.33 0.42 38.24
CA GLN A 385 15.18 0.15 37.37
C GLN A 385 13.84 0.31 38.12
N ALA A 386 13.77 -0.08 39.39
CA ALA A 386 12.57 0.10 40.22
C ALA A 386 12.21 1.58 40.40
N GLN A 387 13.21 2.45 40.56
CA GLN A 387 13.00 3.90 40.66
C GLN A 387 12.55 4.53 39.33
N ILE A 388 13.00 3.98 38.20
CA ILE A 388 12.58 4.39 36.85
C ILE A 388 11.13 3.95 36.59
N ASP A 389 10.78 2.73 37.04
CA ASP A 389 9.43 2.19 36.92
C ASP A 389 8.43 3.01 37.77
N GLU A 390 8.84 3.44 38.97
CA GLU A 390 8.06 4.33 39.83
C GLU A 390 7.79 5.68 39.15
N VAL A 391 8.83 6.31 38.57
CA VAL A 391 8.68 7.57 37.80
C VAL A 391 7.71 7.36 36.63
N SER A 392 7.85 6.26 35.91
CA SER A 392 7.00 5.94 34.76
C SER A 392 5.54 5.68 35.16
N ALA A 393 5.31 5.04 36.31
CA ALA A 393 3.99 4.80 36.87
C ALA A 393 3.34 6.10 37.35
N ALA A 394 4.09 6.95 38.04
CA ALA A 394 3.62 8.26 38.52
C ALA A 394 3.17 9.15 37.34
N PHE A 395 3.94 9.18 36.25
CA PHE A 395 3.60 9.96 35.05
C PHE A 395 2.32 9.41 34.38
N LYS A 396 2.21 8.09 34.22
CA LYS A 396 1.01 7.41 33.69
C LYS A 396 -0.27 7.69 34.50
N GLY A 397 -0.14 8.05 35.78
CA GLY A 397 -1.26 8.38 36.65
C GLY A 397 -1.75 9.83 36.54
N LEU A 398 -0.99 10.75 35.92
CA LEU A 398 -1.35 12.16 35.83
C LEU A 398 -2.64 12.45 35.03
N PRO A 399 -2.96 11.76 33.92
CA PRO A 399 -4.21 11.99 33.18
C PRO A 399 -5.46 11.78 34.02
N GLY A 400 -5.42 10.90 35.03
CA GLY A 400 -6.53 10.68 35.95
C GLY A 400 -6.64 11.71 37.08
N LYS A 401 -5.64 12.60 37.23
CA LYS A 401 -5.53 13.56 38.34
C LYS A 401 -5.61 15.03 37.90
N ILE A 402 -5.33 15.33 36.63
CA ILE A 402 -5.23 16.71 36.13
C ILE A 402 -6.26 16.91 35.02
N PRO A 403 -7.32 17.72 35.24
CA PRO A 403 -8.25 18.06 34.19
C PRO A 403 -7.54 18.91 33.12
N GLY A 404 -7.74 18.57 31.84
CA GLY A 404 -7.11 19.25 30.69
C GLY A 404 -6.14 18.36 29.89
N ILE A 405 -5.66 17.25 30.46
CA ILE A 405 -4.92 16.23 29.70
C ILE A 405 -5.90 15.43 28.84
N VAL A 406 -5.81 15.55 27.51
CA VAL A 406 -6.67 14.83 26.55
C VAL A 406 -6.02 13.57 25.99
N GLY A 407 -4.73 13.35 26.26
CA GLY A 407 -4.00 12.17 25.82
C GLY A 407 -2.66 12.01 26.51
N PHE A 408 -2.20 10.77 26.63
CA PHE A 408 -0.93 10.43 27.27
C PHE A 408 -0.30 9.19 26.62
N GLU A 409 0.97 9.31 26.24
CA GLU A 409 1.76 8.23 25.65
C GLU A 409 3.15 8.20 26.33
N ALA A 410 3.72 7.01 26.49
CA ALA A 410 5.04 6.84 27.09
C ALA A 410 5.76 5.64 26.48
N GLY A 411 7.08 5.74 26.34
CA GLY A 411 7.92 4.68 25.78
C GLY A 411 9.38 4.81 26.14
N THR A 412 10.11 3.71 25.95
CA THR A 412 11.57 3.67 26.05
C THR A 412 12.20 3.75 24.67
N ASN A 413 13.37 4.37 24.57
CA ASN A 413 14.10 4.50 23.33
C ASN A 413 14.53 3.12 22.82
N VAL A 414 14.12 2.80 21.60
CA VAL A 414 14.52 1.60 20.85
C VAL A 414 15.14 1.96 19.50
N SER A 415 15.50 3.23 19.29
CA SER A 415 16.09 3.69 18.03
C SER A 415 17.47 3.07 17.81
N PRO A 416 17.72 2.42 16.67
CA PRO A 416 19.03 1.85 16.34
C PRO A 416 20.03 2.91 15.84
N GLU A 417 19.62 4.18 15.74
CA GLU A 417 20.41 5.23 15.08
C GLU A 417 21.57 5.77 15.92
N GLY A 418 21.64 5.45 17.23
CA GLY A 418 22.70 5.91 18.13
C GLY A 418 22.70 7.42 18.41
N LYS A 419 21.66 8.15 17.99
CA LYS A 419 21.55 9.62 18.10
C LYS A 419 20.75 10.10 19.31
N SER A 420 20.45 9.23 20.26
CA SER A 420 19.59 9.58 21.40
C SER A 420 20.32 10.37 22.49
N GLU A 421 21.63 10.64 22.36
CA GLU A 421 22.44 11.38 23.35
C GLU A 421 22.28 10.90 24.81
N GLY A 422 21.98 9.60 24.99
CA GLY A 422 21.75 8.98 26.29
C GLY A 422 20.33 9.16 26.86
N PHE A 423 19.41 9.84 26.17
CA PHE A 423 18.00 9.85 26.55
C PHE A 423 17.39 8.47 26.31
N THR A 424 16.69 7.96 27.33
CA THR A 424 16.17 6.58 27.35
C THR A 424 14.66 6.49 27.42
N HIS A 425 13.98 7.54 27.91
CA HIS A 425 12.53 7.54 28.07
C HIS A 425 11.91 8.78 27.45
N ALA A 426 10.74 8.59 26.82
CA ALA A 426 9.95 9.64 26.22
C ALA A 426 8.51 9.58 26.75
N PHE A 427 7.97 10.75 27.10
CA PHE A 427 6.60 10.94 27.56
C PHE A 427 5.96 12.03 26.70
N VAL A 428 4.72 11.81 26.27
CA VAL A 428 3.96 12.75 25.46
C VAL A 428 2.62 12.99 26.12
N VAL A 429 2.37 14.24 26.51
CA VAL A 429 1.10 14.68 27.06
C VAL A 429 0.41 15.56 26.02
N SER A 430 -0.89 15.33 25.82
CA SER A 430 -1.69 16.06 24.84
C SER A 430 -2.68 16.99 25.54
N PHE A 431 -2.79 18.22 25.04
CA PHE A 431 -3.73 19.25 25.52
C PHE A 431 -4.56 19.81 24.37
N ALA A 432 -5.78 20.26 24.66
CA ALA A 432 -6.62 20.93 23.67
C ALA A 432 -6.20 22.41 23.48
N THR A 433 -5.67 23.05 24.54
CA THR A 433 -5.24 24.45 24.52
C THR A 433 -3.94 24.68 25.29
N GLU A 434 -3.26 25.79 25.02
CA GLU A 434 -2.09 26.23 25.81
C GLU A 434 -2.46 26.51 27.27
N LYS A 435 -3.68 27.00 27.52
CA LYS A 435 -4.18 27.25 28.88
C LYS A 435 -4.27 25.97 29.71
N ASP A 436 -4.65 24.85 29.10
CA ASP A 436 -4.70 23.55 29.78
C ASP A 436 -3.29 23.04 30.12
N ARG A 437 -2.33 23.27 29.23
CA ARG A 437 -0.90 22.96 29.47
C ARG A 437 -0.33 23.83 30.59
N ASP A 438 -0.64 25.12 30.60
CA ASP A 438 -0.17 26.05 31.63
C ASP A 438 -0.74 25.68 33.00
N ALA A 439 -2.03 25.32 33.06
CA ALA A 439 -2.68 24.82 34.27
C ALA A 439 -2.05 23.50 34.75
N TYR A 440 -1.70 22.59 33.83
CA TYR A 440 -0.98 21.35 34.14
C TYR A 440 0.37 21.60 34.79
N ILE A 441 1.18 22.55 34.28
CA ILE A 441 2.52 22.82 34.79
C ILE A 441 2.48 23.20 36.28
N VAL A 442 1.52 24.03 36.70
CA VAL A 442 1.41 24.50 38.09
C VAL A 442 0.56 23.59 38.98
N HIS A 443 -0.05 22.54 38.43
CA HIS A 443 -0.96 21.67 39.18
C HIS A 443 -0.22 20.90 40.29
N PRO A 444 -0.78 20.78 41.51
CA PRO A 444 -0.13 20.08 42.63
C PRO A 444 0.33 18.65 42.28
N ALA A 445 -0.53 17.86 41.63
CA ALA A 445 -0.18 16.51 41.21
C ALA A 445 1.00 16.44 40.21
N HIS A 446 1.19 17.47 39.38
CA HIS A 446 2.36 17.55 38.49
C HIS A 446 3.61 17.94 39.28
N GLN A 447 3.51 18.87 40.24
CA GLN A 447 4.62 19.24 41.11
C GLN A 447 5.09 18.07 42.00
N ASP A 448 4.15 17.26 42.50
CA ASP A 448 4.47 16.02 43.22
C ASP A 448 5.27 15.06 42.33
N PHE A 449 4.85 14.89 41.07
CA PHE A 449 5.60 14.09 40.10
C PHE A 449 6.99 14.66 39.83
N VAL A 450 7.13 15.98 39.64
CA VAL A 450 8.42 16.65 39.42
C VAL A 450 9.36 16.37 40.59
N SER A 451 8.86 16.36 41.83
CA SER A 451 9.66 16.04 43.02
C SER A 451 10.24 14.62 42.99
N ILE A 452 9.47 13.63 42.50
CA ILE A 452 9.90 12.23 42.39
C ILE A 452 11.05 12.07 41.39
N VAL A 453 10.98 12.76 40.26
CA VAL A 453 11.93 12.57 39.15
C VAL A 453 13.16 13.49 39.23
N LYS A 454 13.06 14.63 39.93
CA LYS A 454 14.09 15.69 39.95
C LYS A 454 15.49 15.16 40.28
N ASP A 455 15.61 14.29 41.28
CA ASP A 455 16.90 13.79 41.75
C ASP A 455 17.36 12.51 41.04
N ARG A 456 16.49 11.91 40.23
CA ARG A 456 16.70 10.64 39.51
C ARG A 456 17.13 10.87 38.05
N ARG A 457 16.79 12.03 37.48
CA ARG A 457 17.18 12.42 36.12
C ARG A 457 18.55 13.11 36.08
N GLU A 458 19.33 12.84 35.05
CA GLU A 458 20.56 13.55 34.70
C GLU A 458 20.24 14.74 33.78
N LYS A 459 19.42 14.52 32.75
CA LYS A 459 18.98 15.56 31.81
C LYS A 459 17.51 15.41 31.47
N VAL A 460 16.88 16.55 31.15
CA VAL A 460 15.51 16.61 30.64
C VAL A 460 15.46 17.55 29.44
N ILE A 461 14.75 17.15 28.40
CA ILE A 461 14.36 18.00 27.28
C ILE A 461 12.85 18.06 27.25
N VAL A 462 12.30 19.28 27.16
CA VAL A 462 10.87 19.53 27.05
C VAL A 462 10.60 20.31 25.77
N ILE A 463 9.65 19.85 24.97
CA ILE A 463 9.27 20.48 23.71
C ILE A 463 7.75 20.56 23.64
N ASP A 464 7.24 21.77 23.43
CA ASP A 464 5.82 22.03 23.19
C ASP A 464 5.60 22.48 21.76
N PHE A 465 4.66 21.84 21.06
CA PHE A 465 4.28 22.25 19.71
C PHE A 465 2.84 21.85 19.37
N TRP A 466 2.23 22.63 18.49
CA TRP A 466 0.93 22.31 17.91
C TRP A 466 1.08 21.29 16.79
N VAL A 467 0.29 20.21 16.83
CA VAL A 467 0.15 19.28 15.71
C VAL A 467 -0.62 20.02 14.61
N ARG A 468 0.00 20.18 13.44
CA ARG A 468 -0.57 20.87 12.27
C ARG A 468 -1.00 19.87 11.21
#